data_AF-A0AAV7I8A2-F1
#
_entry.id   AF-A0AAV7I8A2-F1
#
_cell.length_a   1.000
_cell.length_b   1.000
_cell.length_c   1.000
_cell.angle_alpha   90.00
_cell.angle_beta   90.00
_cell.angle_gamma   90.00
#
_symmetry.space_group_name_H-M   'P 1'
#
loop_
_entity.id
_entity.type
_entity.pdbx_description
1 polymer ?
#
loop_
_entity_poly.entity_id
_entity_poly.type
_entity_poly.pdbx_seq_one_letter_code
_entity_poly.pdbx_strand_id
1 'polypeptide(L)'
;MDNYSNADYVEMLILYGECQRNARLTCRVYRERFPDRQRFPTHGLITRLVNRARESGYVGLNHIERVGRPRDQIREFSVFSVVKRHHLEQLKIQDLFYV
;
A
#
# COMPACT_ATOMS: atom_id res chain seq x y z
N MET A 1 -5.90 0.51 12.52
CA MET A 1 -5.44 1.14 11.26
C MET A 1 -6.70 1.57 10.54
N ASP A 2 -6.69 2.77 9.95
CA ASP A 2 -7.85 3.28 9.20
C ASP A 2 -8.20 2.34 8.05
N ASN A 3 -9.49 2.32 7.69
CA ASN A 3 -10.06 1.41 6.70
C ASN A 3 -9.72 1.87 5.26
N TYR A 4 -8.46 1.65 4.84
CA TYR A 4 -8.01 1.87 3.47
C TYR A 4 -8.15 0.58 2.66
N SER A 5 -8.35 0.70 1.35
CA SER A 5 -8.39 -0.46 0.46
C SER A 5 -6.97 -1.03 0.26
N ASN A 6 -6.88 -2.28 -0.20
CA ASN A 6 -5.60 -2.88 -0.56
C ASN A 6 -4.87 -2.09 -1.66
N ALA A 7 -5.62 -1.47 -2.59
CA ALA A 7 -5.04 -0.60 -3.61
C ALA A 7 -4.39 0.64 -2.98
N ASP A 8 -5.06 1.28 -2.03
CA ASP A 8 -4.51 2.45 -1.33
C ASP A 8 -3.20 2.12 -0.61
N TYR A 9 -3.15 0.97 0.09
CA TYR A 9 -1.93 0.57 0.76
C TYR A 9 -0.78 0.28 -0.21
N VAL A 10 -1.07 -0.26 -1.39
CA VAL A 10 -0.08 -0.46 -2.46
C VAL A 10 0.47 0.88 -2.94
N GLU A 11 -0.40 1.83 -3.26
CA GLU A 11 0.01 3.18 -3.68
C GLU A 11 0.87 3.87 -2.61
N MET A 12 0.50 3.72 -1.33
CA MET A 12 1.31 4.25 -0.22
C MET A 12 2.72 3.65 -0.17
N LEU A 13 2.87 2.34 -0.41
CA LEU A 13 4.18 1.68 -0.41
C LEU A 13 5.03 2.08 -1.63
N ILE A 14 4.41 2.19 -2.81
CA ILE A 14 5.09 2.64 -4.03
C ILE A 14 5.61 4.06 -3.85
N LEU A 15 4.72 4.99 -3.47
CA LEU A 15 5.10 6.38 -3.22
C LEU A 15 6.12 6.51 -2.08
N TYR A 16 6.10 5.63 -1.08
CA TYR A 16 7.14 5.60 -0.05
C TYR A 16 8.52 5.26 -0.63
N GLY A 17 8.59 4.32 -1.59
CA GLY A 17 9.80 4.04 -2.35
C GLY A 17 10.25 5.24 -3.19
N GLU A 18 9.34 5.83 -3.98
CA GLU A 18 9.61 7.01 -4.82
C GLU A 18 10.10 8.22 -4.00
N CYS A 19 9.51 8.42 -2.82
CA CYS A 19 9.87 9.50 -1.90
C CYS A 19 11.13 9.19 -1.07
N GLN A 20 12.01 8.31 -1.55
CA GLN A 20 13.26 7.93 -0.87
C GLN A 20 13.04 7.53 0.58
N ARG A 21 11.96 6.80 0.85
CA ARG A 21 11.58 6.32 2.19
C ARG A 21 11.24 7.44 3.19
N ASN A 22 10.81 8.60 2.71
CA ASN A 22 10.34 9.72 3.52
C ASN A 22 8.81 9.74 3.65
N ALA A 23 8.29 9.26 4.78
CA ALA A 23 6.84 9.15 5.01
C ALA A 23 6.09 10.49 4.98
N ARG A 24 6.71 11.61 5.37
CA ARG A 24 6.05 12.93 5.33
C ARG A 24 5.89 13.40 3.90
N LEU A 25 6.94 13.23 3.09
CA LEU A 25 6.89 13.54 1.66
C LEU A 25 5.86 12.64 0.96
N THR A 26 5.84 11.34 1.29
CA THR A 26 4.83 10.40 0.76
C THR A 26 3.41 10.87 1.02
N CYS A 27 3.08 11.33 2.24
CA CYS A 27 1.75 11.86 2.54
C CYS A 27 1.38 13.06 1.66
N ARG A 28 2.34 13.96 1.41
CA ARG A 28 2.14 15.12 0.55
C ARG A 28 1.89 14.70 -0.88
N VAL A 29 2.78 13.87 -1.44
CA VAL A 29 2.67 13.37 -2.82
C VAL A 29 1.40 12.54 -3.01
N TYR A 30 0.98 11.74 -2.01
CA TYR A 30 -0.27 10.98 -2.08
C TYR A 30 -1.49 11.91 -2.21
N ARG A 31 -1.51 13.02 -1.44
CA ARG A 31 -2.60 14.01 -1.53
C ARG A 31 -2.61 14.73 -2.88
N GLU A 32 -1.43 15.07 -3.39
CA GLU A 32 -1.27 15.73 -4.69
C GLU A 32 -1.67 14.82 -5.85
N ARG A 33 -1.29 13.53 -5.80
CA ARG A 33 -1.58 12.54 -6.86
C ARG A 33 -3.03 12.03 -6.81
N PHE A 34 -3.67 12.03 -5.64
CA PHE A 34 -5.03 11.52 -5.45
C PHE A 34 -5.93 12.53 -4.72
N PRO A 35 -6.22 13.71 -5.31
CA PRO A 35 -6.95 14.78 -4.64
C PRO A 35 -8.40 14.41 -4.31
N ASP A 36 -9.04 13.55 -5.11
CA ASP A 36 -10.44 13.15 -4.96
C ASP A 36 -10.69 12.08 -3.88
N ARG A 37 -9.63 11.64 -3.19
CA ARG A 37 -9.76 10.63 -2.14
C ARG A 37 -10.39 11.26 -0.90
N GLN A 38 -11.42 10.61 -0.36
CA GLN A 38 -12.06 11.02 0.90
C GLN A 38 -11.12 10.96 2.11
N ARG A 39 -10.02 10.20 2.05
CA ARG A 39 -9.11 10.00 3.18
C ARG A 39 -7.66 10.08 2.72
N PHE A 40 -6.84 10.75 3.54
CA PHE A 40 -5.42 10.93 3.29
C PHE A 40 -4.58 10.23 4.37
N PRO A 41 -3.53 9.49 3.98
CA PRO A 41 -2.70 8.78 4.94
C PRO A 41 -1.94 9.75 5.84
N THR A 42 -1.76 9.35 7.10
CA THR A 42 -0.83 10.00 8.01
C THR A 42 0.56 9.36 7.90
N HIS A 43 1.62 10.11 8.20
CA HIS A 43 2.98 9.57 8.15
C HIS A 43 3.15 8.37 9.10
N GLY A 44 2.47 8.39 10.25
CA GLY A 44 2.46 7.27 11.19
C GLY A 44 1.74 6.03 10.68
N LEU A 45 0.75 6.17 9.78
CA LEU A 45 0.16 5.01 9.08
C LEU A 45 1.17 4.38 8.14
N ILE A 46 1.86 5.20 7.33
CA ILE A 46 2.86 4.74 6.36
C ILE A 46 4.00 4.00 7.07
N THR A 47 4.54 4.55 8.16
CA THR A 47 5.59 3.87 8.94
C THR A 47 5.12 2.51 9.46
N ARG A 48 3.91 2.43 10.02
CA ARG A 48 3.37 1.15 10.51
C ARG A 48 3.13 0.14 9.37
N LEU A 49 2.70 0.62 8.21
CA LEU A 49 2.51 -0.21 7.02
C LEU A 49 3.83 -0.82 6.56
N VAL A 50 4.90 -0.01 6.49
CA VAL A 50 6.24 -0.45 6.10
C VAL A 50 6.83 -1.42 7.11
N ASN A 51 6.70 -1.14 8.41
CA ASN A 51 7.20 -2.05 9.45
C ASN A 51 6.49 -3.41 9.38
N ARG A 52 5.17 -3.43 9.24
CA ARG A 52 4.43 -4.70 9.05
C ARG A 52 4.87 -5.44 7.80
N ALA A 53 4.99 -4.74 6.67
CA ALA A 53 5.45 -5.33 5.43
C ALA A 53 6.83 -5.99 5.57
N ARG A 54 7.71 -5.44 6.42
CA ARG A 54 9.02 -6.02 6.74
C ARG A 54 8.95 -7.20 7.71
N GLU A 55 8.12 -7.09 8.73
CA GLU A 55 8.01 -8.08 9.81
C GLU A 55 7.25 -9.33 9.37
N SER A 56 6.13 -9.17 8.65
CA SER A 56 5.25 -10.27 8.28
C SER A 56 5.15 -10.52 6.78
N GLY A 57 5.62 -9.60 5.92
CA GLY A 57 5.45 -9.72 4.47
C GLY A 57 4.04 -9.39 3.98
N TYR A 58 3.16 -8.87 4.85
CA TYR A 58 1.77 -8.54 4.53
C TYR A 58 1.49 -7.04 4.64
N VAL A 59 0.63 -6.55 3.75
CA VAL A 59 0.26 -5.13 3.63
C VAL A 59 -1.14 -4.85 4.21
N GLY A 60 -1.96 -5.89 4.34
CA GLY A 60 -3.29 -5.82 4.93
C GLY A 60 -3.29 -5.77 6.47
N LEU A 61 -4.48 -5.70 7.06
CA LEU A 61 -4.66 -5.99 8.48
C LEU A 61 -4.37 -7.48 8.71
N ASN A 62 -3.42 -7.78 9.61
CA ASN A 62 -3.40 -9.08 10.27
C ASN A 62 -4.69 -9.15 11.08
N HIS A 63 -5.56 -10.11 10.78
CA HIS A 63 -6.49 -10.56 11.80
C HIS A 63 -5.63 -11.22 12.88
N ILE A 64 -5.24 -10.47 13.92
CA ILE A 64 -4.87 -11.13 15.17
C ILE A 64 -6.13 -11.85 15.59
N GLU A 65 -6.11 -13.18 15.57
CA GLU A 65 -7.17 -14.05 16.08
C GLU A 65 -7.52 -13.61 17.51
N ARG A 66 -8.46 -12.68 17.63
CA ARG A 66 -9.13 -12.39 18.88
C ARG A 66 -10.28 -13.36 18.96
N VAL A 67 -10.04 -14.47 19.66
CA VAL A 67 -11.01 -15.42 20.25
C VAL A 67 -12.47 -14.99 20.02
N GLY A 68 -13.07 -15.41 18.90
CA GLY A 68 -14.44 -15.03 18.54
C GLY A 68 -14.73 -15.14 17.04
N ARG A 69 -15.98 -15.51 16.69
CA ARG A 69 -16.46 -15.87 15.33
C ARG A 69 -15.88 -14.97 14.21
N PRO A 70 -15.48 -15.56 13.08
CA PRO A 70 -14.93 -14.81 11.95
C PRO A 70 -16.02 -13.89 11.38
N ARG A 71 -15.86 -12.58 11.56
CA ARG A 71 -16.57 -11.58 10.74
C ARG A 71 -15.68 -11.25 9.57
N ASP A 72 -16.11 -11.75 8.41
CA ASP A 72 -15.74 -11.36 7.06
C ASP A 72 -14.24 -11.44 6.72
N GLN A 73 -13.94 -12.31 5.75
CA GLN A 73 -12.62 -12.57 5.20
C GLN A 73 -11.83 -11.28 4.90
N ILE A 74 -10.87 -10.97 5.77
CA ILE A 74 -9.84 -9.97 5.46
C ILE A 74 -8.87 -10.66 4.50
N ARG A 75 -8.86 -10.20 3.24
CA ARG A 75 -7.92 -10.67 2.22
C ARG A 75 -6.53 -10.16 2.56
N GLU A 76 -5.70 -11.03 3.15
CA GLU A 76 -4.27 -10.82 3.29
C GLU A 76 -3.66 -10.55 1.91
N PHE A 77 -2.89 -9.47 1.79
CA PHE A 77 -2.20 -9.13 0.55
C PHE A 77 -0.70 -9.13 0.80
N SER A 78 0.00 -10.11 0.22
CA SER A 78 1.45 -10.24 0.33
C SER A 78 2.16 -9.12 -0.44
N VAL A 79 3.26 -8.62 0.12
CA VAL A 79 4.18 -7.68 -0.54
C VAL A 79 4.70 -8.24 -1.88
N PHE A 80 4.85 -9.57 -2.00
CA PHE A 80 5.24 -10.21 -3.26
C PHE A 80 4.22 -9.96 -4.38
N SER A 81 2.92 -10.00 -4.04
CA SER A 81 1.83 -9.66 -4.95
C SER A 81 1.81 -8.18 -5.33
N VAL A 82 2.28 -7.29 -4.43
CA VAL A 82 2.44 -5.86 -4.70
C VAL A 82 3.54 -5.61 -5.72
N VAL A 83 4.72 -6.21 -5.51
CA VAL A 83 5.87 -6.06 -6.42
C VAL A 83 5.57 -6.64 -7.81
N LYS A 84 4.90 -7.79 -7.89
CA LYS A 84 4.48 -8.37 -9.18
C LYS A 84 3.51 -7.46 -9.95
N ARG A 85 2.52 -6.85 -9.30
CA ARG A 85 1.61 -5.92 -9.99
C ARG A 85 2.35 -4.70 -10.52
N HIS A 86 3.18 -4.08 -9.69
CA HIS A 86 3.93 -2.89 -10.10
C HIS A 86 4.90 -3.20 -11.25
N HIS A 87 5.61 -4.33 -11.20
CA HIS A 87 6.48 -4.76 -12.31
C HIS A 87 5.69 -4.98 -13.62
N LEU A 88 4.51 -5.60 -13.54
CA LEU A 88 3.66 -5.82 -14.71
C LEU A 88 3.06 -4.52 -15.28
N GLU A 89 2.75 -3.53 -14.44
CA GLU A 89 2.24 -2.23 -14.90
C GLU A 89 3.35 -1.36 -15.52
N GLN A 90 4.58 -1.42 -14.99
CA GLN A 90 5.73 -0.75 -15.60
C GLN A 90 6.09 -1.35 -16.97
N LEU A 91 6.02 -2.68 -17.11
CA LEU A 91 6.29 -3.35 -18.40
C LEU A 91 5.22 -3.03 -19.45
N LYS A 92 3.94 -2.96 -19.06
CA LYS A 92 2.85 -2.56 -19.99
C LYS A 92 2.98 -1.14 -20.54
N ILE A 93 3.58 -0.23 -19.77
CA ILE A 93 3.84 1.15 -20.22
C ILE A 93 4.99 1.19 -21.23
N GLN A 94 5.99 0.32 -21.09
CA GLN A 94 7.12 0.27 -22.02
C GLN A 94 6.76 -0.38 -23.37
N ASP A 95 5.84 -1.35 -23.38
CA ASP A 95 5.34 -1.98 -24.61
C ASP A 95 4.47 -1.04 -25.48
N LEU A 96 3.99 0.07 -24.93
CA LEU A 96 3.18 1.09 -25.64
C LEU A 96 4.01 2.27 -26.17
N PHE A 97 5.30 2.36 -25.81
CA PHE A 97 6.23 3.42 -26.24
C PHE A 97 7.35 2.90 -27.15
N TYR A 98 7.27 1.65 -27.61
CA TYR A 98 8.16 1.05 -28.60
C TYR A 98 7.37 0.62 -29.85
N VAL A 99 6.78 1.59 -30.54
CA VAL A 99 6.31 1.50 -31.95
C VAL A 99 6.79 2.74 -32.68
#